data_AF-A0A4Y2AI51-F1
#
_entry.id   AF-A0A4Y2AI51-F1
#
_cell.length_a   1.000
_cell.length_b   1.000
_cell.length_c   1.000
_cell.angle_alpha   90.00
_cell.angle_beta   90.00
_cell.angle_gamma   90.00
#
_symmetry.space_group_name_H-M   'P 1'
#
loop_
_entity.id
_entity.type
_entity.pdbx_description
1 polymer ?
#
loop_
_entity_poly.entity_id
_entity_poly.type
_entity_poly.pdbx_seq_one_letter_code
_entity_poly.pdbx_strand_id
1 'polypeptide(L)'
;MENLSEKAILCPKIEDSLKIDEQVLKNLPGQNKTYFSADSIICEDQEEQNNYPLDFINSLTPSGMPLHELNLKVGAVIMLFRNLNPSSG
;
A
#
# COMPACT_ATOMS: atom_id res chain seq x y z
N MET A 1 -15.49 22.35 -11.10
CA MET A 1 -14.81 21.09 -10.76
C MET A 1 -14.61 21.13 -9.27
N GLU A 2 -15.25 20.25 -8.51
CA GLU A 2 -15.12 20.27 -7.04
C GLU A 2 -13.67 20.10 -6.63
N ASN A 3 -13.21 20.90 -5.67
CA ASN A 3 -11.86 20.83 -5.16
C ASN A 3 -11.74 19.62 -4.22
N LEU A 4 -11.16 18.51 -4.69
CA LEU A 4 -10.91 17.31 -3.90
C LEU A 4 -9.79 17.49 -2.86
N SER A 5 -8.97 18.54 -2.96
CA SER A 5 -7.83 18.72 -2.06
C SER A 5 -8.22 19.02 -0.60
N GLU A 6 -9.47 19.37 -0.35
CA GLU A 6 -9.99 19.70 0.99
C GLU A 6 -10.91 18.61 1.56
N LYS A 7 -11.10 17.50 0.85
CA LYS A 7 -12.05 16.44 1.22
C LYS A 7 -11.32 15.13 1.49
N ALA A 8 -11.73 14.42 2.55
CA ALA A 8 -11.36 13.04 2.78
C ALA A 8 -12.46 12.11 2.25
N ILE A 9 -12.08 11.03 1.59
CA ILE A 9 -13.00 9.98 1.13
C ILE A 9 -12.84 8.79 2.07
N LEU A 10 -13.93 8.35 2.69
CA LEU A 10 -13.93 7.16 3.54
C LEU A 10 -14.73 6.05 2.86
N CYS A 11 -14.16 4.85 2.83
CA CYS A 11 -14.78 3.66 2.27
C CYS A 11 -14.98 2.59 3.35
N PRO A 12 -16.09 1.82 3.29
CA PRO A 12 -16.30 0.71 4.22
C PRO A 12 -15.38 -0.48 3.93
N LYS A 13 -14.89 -0.62 2.69
CA LYS A 13 -13.97 -1.69 2.28
C LYS A 13 -12.63 -1.10 1.83
N ILE A 14 -11.55 -1.77 2.20
CA ILE A 14 -10.17 -1.42 1.80
C ILE A 14 -10.04 -1.43 0.27
N GLU A 15 -10.60 -2.44 -0.40
CA GLU A 15 -10.54 -2.57 -1.86
C GLU A 15 -11.10 -1.33 -2.59
N ASP A 16 -12.21 -0.76 -2.09
CA ASP A 16 -12.82 0.43 -2.68
C ASP A 16 -11.95 1.68 -2.47
N SER A 17 -11.35 1.81 -1.27
CA SER A 17 -10.39 2.89 -0.98
C SER A 17 -9.19 2.83 -1.91
N LEU A 18 -8.60 1.65 -2.10
CA LEU A 18 -7.43 1.45 -2.95
C LEU A 18 -7.72 1.80 -4.42
N LYS A 19 -8.89 1.44 -4.93
CA LYS A 19 -9.32 1.81 -6.28
C LYS A 19 -9.44 3.33 -6.46
N ILE A 20 -9.94 4.03 -5.44
CA ILE A 20 -10.06 5.49 -5.47
C ILE A 20 -8.68 6.14 -5.37
N ASP A 21 -7.81 5.67 -4.48
CA ASP A 21 -6.44 6.15 -4.34
C ASP A 21 -5.66 6.01 -5.67
N GLU A 22 -5.82 4.87 -6.36
CA GLU A 22 -5.20 4.65 -7.67
C GLU A 22 -5.75 5.62 -8.74
N GLN A 23 -7.05 5.89 -8.76
CA GLN A 23 -7.65 6.87 -9.69
C GLN A 23 -7.16 8.30 -9.43
N VAL A 24 -7.11 8.70 -8.16
CA VAL A 24 -6.58 10.01 -7.76
C VAL A 24 -5.12 10.13 -8.17
N LEU A 25 -4.31 9.10 -7.90
CA LEU A 25 -2.92 9.06 -8.29
C LEU A 25 -2.73 9.12 -9.82
N LYS A 26 -3.56 8.42 -10.61
CA LYS A 26 -3.53 8.49 -12.07
C LYS A 26 -3.77 9.92 -12.58
N ASN A 27 -4.68 10.65 -11.95
CA ASN A 27 -5.01 12.04 -12.30
C ASN A 27 -3.94 13.05 -11.87
N LEU A 28 -3.08 12.72 -10.90
CA LEU A 28 -1.98 13.61 -10.50
C LEU A 28 -0.94 13.74 -11.63
N PRO A 29 -0.46 14.96 -11.92
CA PRO A 29 0.64 15.17 -12.85
C PRO A 29 1.94 14.59 -12.30
N GLY A 30 2.91 14.34 -13.20
CA GLY A 30 4.24 13.85 -12.84
C GLY A 30 4.44 12.35 -13.09
N GLN A 31 5.71 11.94 -12.99
CA GLN A 31 6.12 10.56 -13.26
C GLN A 31 5.69 9.62 -12.13
N ASN A 32 5.07 8.51 -12.50
CA ASN A 32 4.80 7.42 -11.56
C ASN A 32 6.09 6.69 -11.21
N LYS A 33 6.31 6.44 -9.92
CA LYS A 33 7.38 5.60 -9.43
C LYS A 33 6.77 4.46 -8.61
N THR A 34 7.07 3.23 -9.01
CA THR A 34 6.61 2.02 -8.35
C THR A 34 7.69 1.50 -7.42
N TYR A 35 7.31 1.15 -6.20
CA TYR A 35 8.13 0.48 -5.21
C TYR A 35 7.48 -0.86 -4.89
N PHE A 36 8.27 -1.94 -4.98
CA PHE A 36 7.83 -3.28 -4.61
C PHE A 36 8.28 -3.60 -3.18
N SER A 37 7.45 -4.31 -2.41
CA SER A 37 7.87 -4.84 -1.11
C SER A 37 8.96 -5.90 -1.29
N ALA A 38 9.77 -6.06 -0.26
CA ALA A 38 10.83 -7.05 -0.18
C ALA A 38 10.45 -8.08 0.89
N ASP A 39 9.42 -8.86 0.58
CA ASP A 39 8.83 -9.82 1.52
C ASP A 39 9.61 -11.13 1.56
N SER A 40 9.64 -11.74 2.73
CA SER A 40 10.25 -13.05 2.96
C SER A 40 9.33 -13.88 3.85
N ILE A 41 9.27 -15.17 3.55
CA ILE A 41 8.47 -16.12 4.31
C ILE A 41 9.35 -16.71 5.40
N ILE A 42 8.89 -16.67 6.65
CA ILE A 42 9.56 -17.28 7.79
C ILE A 42 8.70 -18.48 8.20
N CYS A 43 9.18 -19.69 7.90
CA CYS A 43 8.56 -20.96 8.26
C CYS A 43 9.56 -21.84 9.02
N GLU A 44 9.07 -22.64 9.97
CA GLU A 44 9.90 -23.62 10.68
C GLU A 44 10.16 -24.88 9.83
N ASP A 45 9.19 -25.24 8.98
CA ASP A 45 9.29 -26.35 8.02
C ASP A 45 9.47 -25.83 6.58
N GLN A 46 10.48 -26.34 5.88
CA GLN A 46 10.77 -25.98 4.49
C GLN A 46 9.72 -26.54 3.52
N GLU A 47 9.05 -27.65 3.86
CA GLU A 47 7.97 -28.17 3.02
C GLU A 47 6.74 -27.26 3.05
N GLU A 48 6.48 -26.60 4.18
CA GLU A 48 5.37 -25.67 4.36
C GLU A 48 5.54 -24.39 3.53
N GLN A 49 6.77 -23.99 3.24
CA GLN A 49 7.06 -22.87 2.35
C GLN A 49 6.49 -23.07 0.94
N ASN A 50 6.39 -24.33 0.47
CA ASN A 50 5.79 -24.64 -0.83
C ASN A 50 4.27 -24.41 -0.86
N ASN A 51 3.61 -24.38 0.29
CA ASN A 51 2.17 -24.12 0.39
C ASN A 51 1.82 -22.64 0.18
N TYR A 52 2.81 -21.74 0.32
CA TYR A 52 2.61 -20.29 0.27
C TYR A 52 3.53 -19.68 -0.79
N PRO A 53 3.16 -19.76 -2.09
CA PRO A 53 3.94 -19.12 -3.13
C PRO A 53 3.98 -17.60 -2.91
N LEU A 54 5.12 -16.98 -3.25
CA LEU A 54 5.32 -15.55 -3.03
C LEU A 54 4.27 -14.69 -3.76
N ASP A 55 3.83 -15.12 -4.95
CA ASP A 55 2.76 -14.43 -5.70
C ASP A 55 1.43 -14.38 -4.93
N PHE A 56 1.11 -15.45 -4.18
CA PHE A 56 -0.07 -15.46 -3.32
C PHE A 56 0.10 -14.45 -2.18
N ILE A 57 1.25 -14.44 -1.53
CA ILE A 57 1.55 -13.48 -0.45
C ILE A 57 1.51 -12.03 -0.94
N ASN A 58 2.12 -11.75 -2.10
CA ASN A 58 2.14 -10.43 -2.72
C ASN A 58 0.74 -9.93 -3.12
N SER A 59 -0.23 -10.84 -3.28
CA SER A 59 -1.63 -10.51 -3.56
C SER A 59 -2.44 -10.14 -2.30
N LEU A 60 -1.93 -10.47 -1.12
CA LEU A 60 -2.64 -10.22 0.14
C LEU A 60 -2.60 -8.73 0.50
N THR A 61 -3.72 -8.27 1.05
CA THR A 61 -3.89 -6.89 1.53
C THR A 61 -4.41 -6.87 2.97
N PRO A 62 -3.67 -7.47 3.93
CA PRO A 62 -4.14 -7.55 5.30
C PRO A 62 -4.16 -6.16 5.96
N SER A 63 -5.11 -5.96 6.87
CA SER A 63 -5.26 -4.70 7.60
C SER A 63 -3.97 -4.34 8.33
N GLY A 64 -3.48 -3.11 8.13
CA GLY A 64 -2.27 -2.61 8.78
C GLY A 64 -0.95 -2.97 8.08
N MET A 65 -0.97 -3.67 6.94
CA MET A 65 0.20 -3.83 6.07
C MET A 65 0.09 -2.98 4.81
N PRO A 66 1.20 -2.42 4.31
CA PRO A 66 1.24 -1.79 3.00
C PRO A 66 1.05 -2.83 1.89
N LEU A 67 0.59 -2.37 0.73
CA LEU A 67 0.53 -3.19 -0.48
C LEU A 67 1.92 -3.63 -0.94
N HIS A 68 2.00 -4.79 -1.59
CA HIS A 68 3.21 -5.23 -2.29
C HIS A 68 3.67 -4.20 -3.32
N GLU A 69 2.74 -3.65 -4.10
CA GLU A 69 3.02 -2.62 -5.09
C GLU A 69 2.57 -1.24 -4.58
N LEU A 70 3.53 -0.34 -4.37
CA LEU A 70 3.28 1.04 -3.98
C LEU A 70 3.63 2.00 -5.12
N ASN A 71 2.60 2.59 -5.72
CA ASN A 71 2.72 3.61 -6.75
C ASN A 71 2.71 5.02 -6.14
N LEU A 72 3.67 5.86 -6.51
CA LEU A 72 3.79 7.23 -5.99
C LEU A 72 4.09 8.24 -7.10
N LYS A 73 3.60 9.46 -6.90
CA LYS A 73 3.91 10.66 -7.70
C LYS A 73 4.25 11.82 -6.79
N VAL A 74 5.04 12.76 -7.29
CA VAL A 74 5.32 14.04 -6.59
C VAL A 74 3.99 14.77 -6.37
N GLY A 75 3.72 15.17 -5.12
CA GLY A 75 2.47 15.83 -4.74
C GLY A 75 1.35 14.88 -4.26
N ALA A 76 1.56 13.57 -4.27
CA ALA A 76 0.63 12.62 -3.66
C ALA A 76 0.66 12.75 -2.13
N VAL A 77 -0.53 12.67 -1.51
CA VAL A 77 -0.67 12.58 -0.05
C VAL A 77 -0.39 11.14 0.37
N ILE A 78 0.43 10.95 1.42
CA ILE A 78 0.78 9.63 1.94
C ILE A 78 0.44 9.52 3.43
N MET A 79 0.15 8.30 3.87
CA MET A 79 0.00 7.96 5.28
C MET A 79 1.16 7.08 5.73
N LEU A 80 1.69 7.35 6.92
CA LEU A 80 2.77 6.58 7.52
C LEU A 80 2.18 5.51 8.45
N PHE A 81 2.43 4.24 8.15
CA PHE A 81 1.93 3.12 8.97
C PHE A 81 2.78 2.80 10.21
N ARG A 82 4.02 3.33 10.31
CA ARG A 82 4.93 3.07 11.43
C ARG A 82 5.59 4.34 11.91
N ASN A 83 5.68 4.53 13.23
CA ASN A 83 6.47 5.62 13.80
C ASN A 83 7.96 5.44 13.44
N LEU A 84 8.55 6.44 12.79
CA LEU A 84 9.97 6.44 12.41
C LEU A 84 10.91 6.75 13.58
N ASN A 85 10.39 7.38 14.65
CA ASN A 85 11.16 7.76 15.82
C ASN A 85 10.41 7.38 17.12
N PRO A 86 10.35 6.08 17.46
CA PRO A 86 9.65 5.61 18.65
C PRO A 86 10.34 6.03 19.96
N SER A 87 11.64 6.37 19.94
CA SER A 87 12.41 6.72 21.12
C SER A 87 12.22 8.17 21.58
N SER A 88 11.73 9.06 20.72
CA SER A 88 11.51 10.48 21.04
C SER A 88 10.04 10.79 21.35
N GLY A 89 9.32 9.81 21.90
CA GLY A 89 7.88 9.85 22.16
C GLY A 89 7.42 11.05 22.98
#